data_AF-A0A6J6JSN1-F1
#
_entry.id   AF-A0A6J6JSN1-F1
#
_cell.length_a   1.000
_cell.length_b   1.000
_cell.length_c   1.000
_cell.angle_alpha   90.00
_cell.angle_beta   90.00
_cell.angle_gamma   90.00
#
_symmetry.space_group_name_H-M   'P 1'
#
loop_
_entity.id
_entity.type
_entity.pdbx_description
1 polymer ?
#
loop_
_entity_poly.entity_id
_entity_poly.type
_entity_poly.pdbx_seq_one_letter_code
_entity_poly.pdbx_strand_id
1 'polypeptide(L)'
;MFDALQEQFSEGLLVAVGGSAAALCDPMIDPRGGAFALGLGLVSGIAMIAESETWSADRLHRTLQLANTSVAEVPTGAALMCVDGAWSTHGAVVLHGQMPN
;
A
#
# COMPACT_ATOMS: atom_id res chain seq x y z
N MET A 1 18.30 10.82 0.55
CA MET A 1 17.23 10.32 -0.35
C MET A 1 15.95 10.08 0.43
N PHE A 2 15.97 9.25 1.49
CA PHE A 2 14.80 9.05 2.34
C PHE A 2 14.24 10.36 2.92
N ASP A 3 15.10 11.24 3.45
CA ASP A 3 14.67 12.54 3.97
C ASP A 3 13.92 13.38 2.93
N ALA A 4 14.34 13.35 1.67
CA ALA A 4 13.65 14.04 0.58
C ALA A 4 12.28 13.41 0.26
N LEU A 5 12.13 12.10 0.42
CA LEU A 5 10.82 11.44 0.30
C LEU A 5 9.90 11.83 1.46
N GLN A 6 10.43 11.95 2.68
CA GLN A 6 9.68 12.43 3.83
C GLN A 6 9.19 13.87 3.61
N GLU A 7 10.08 14.76 3.16
CA GLU A 7 9.74 16.16 2.84
C GLU A 7 8.66 16.25 1.76
N GLN A 8 8.80 15.49 0.67
CA GLN A 8 7.79 15.49 -0.40
C GLN A 8 6.47 14.83 0.03
N PHE A 9 6.50 13.88 0.97
CA PHE A 9 5.28 13.31 1.52
C PHE A 9 4.53 14.29 2.44
N SER A 10 5.24 15.12 3.18
CA SER A 10 4.63 16.10 4.09
C SER A 10 4.15 17.38 3.40
N GLU A 11 4.91 17.88 2.42
CA GLU A 11 4.70 19.23 1.88
C GLU A 11 4.63 19.28 0.34
N GLY A 12 4.82 18.14 -0.34
CA GLY A 12 4.97 18.08 -1.79
C GLY A 12 4.05 17.07 -2.47
N LEU A 13 4.54 16.52 -3.58
CA LEU A 13 3.88 15.46 -4.33
C LEU A 13 4.78 14.23 -4.34
N LEU A 14 4.27 13.14 -3.79
CA LEU A 14 4.89 11.82 -3.90
C LEU A 14 3.99 10.90 -4.73
N VAL A 15 4.56 10.35 -5.80
CA VAL A 15 3.90 9.34 -6.64
C VAL A 15 4.77 8.10 -6.66
N ALA A 16 4.15 6.95 -6.42
CA ALA A 16 4.79 5.65 -6.49
C ALA A 16 3.88 4.67 -7.24
N VAL A 17 4.48 3.63 -7.82
CA VAL A 17 3.78 2.66 -8.68
C VAL A 17 4.34 1.26 -8.44
N GLY A 18 3.47 0.25 -8.52
CA GLY A 18 3.88 -1.14 -8.34
C GLY A 18 4.58 -1.36 -6.98
N GLY A 19 5.74 -2.01 -7.02
CA GLY A 19 6.54 -2.32 -5.83
C GLY A 19 6.99 -1.11 -5.01
N SER A 20 7.20 0.06 -5.62
CA SER A 20 7.60 1.26 -4.85
C SER A 20 6.44 1.80 -4.02
N ALA A 21 5.21 1.72 -4.52
CA ALA A 21 4.02 2.10 -3.75
C ALA A 21 3.79 1.14 -2.57
N ALA A 22 4.06 -0.16 -2.76
CA ALA A 22 4.01 -1.12 -1.67
C ALA A 22 5.11 -0.85 -0.62
N ALA A 23 6.28 -0.40 -1.05
CA ALA A 23 7.39 -0.04 -0.17
C ALA A 23 7.16 1.27 0.61
N LEU A 24 6.30 2.19 0.14
CA LEU A 24 5.92 3.38 0.93
C LEU A 24 5.15 3.02 2.20
N CYS A 25 4.41 1.91 2.16
CA CYS A 25 3.56 1.43 3.24
C CYS A 25 4.36 0.81 4.38
N ASP A 26 3.89 0.91 5.62
CA ASP A 26 4.36 0.09 6.75
C ASP A 26 3.17 -0.52 7.51
N PRO A 27 3.04 -1.86 7.53
CA PRO A 27 3.94 -2.85 6.92
C PRO A 27 3.91 -2.85 5.38
N MET A 28 5.06 -3.14 4.76
CA MET A 28 5.17 -3.50 3.35
C MET A 28 4.76 -4.97 3.17
N ILE A 29 4.21 -5.34 2.01
CA ILE A 29 4.02 -6.73 1.63
C ILE A 29 5.17 -7.19 0.72
N ASP A 30 5.86 -8.27 1.09
CA ASP A 30 6.91 -8.87 0.28
C ASP A 30 6.32 -9.44 -1.02
N PRO A 31 6.69 -8.91 -2.21
CA PRO A 31 6.13 -9.33 -3.49
C PRO A 31 6.54 -10.76 -3.89
N ARG A 32 7.43 -11.42 -3.17
CA ARG A 32 7.82 -12.82 -3.42
C ARG A 32 6.91 -13.82 -2.73
N GLY A 33 6.50 -13.54 -1.49
CA GLY A 33 5.80 -14.50 -0.64
C GLY A 33 4.46 -14.03 -0.06
N GLY A 34 4.20 -12.73 -0.07
CA GLY A 34 3.01 -12.14 0.54
C GLY A 34 3.06 -12.03 2.07
N ALA A 35 4.23 -12.26 2.68
CA ALA A 35 4.45 -11.95 4.09
C ALA A 35 4.67 -10.45 4.28
N PHE A 36 4.42 -9.94 5.49
CA PHE A 36 4.78 -8.58 5.83
C PHE A 36 6.28 -8.41 6.06
N ALA A 37 6.79 -7.27 5.63
CA ALA A 37 8.15 -6.80 5.81
C ALA A 37 8.12 -5.34 6.27
N LEU A 38 9.28 -4.83 6.70
CA LEU A 38 9.44 -3.41 6.97
C LEU A 38 9.39 -2.63 5.65
N GLY A 39 8.51 -1.64 5.59
CA GLY A 39 8.54 -0.65 4.52
C GLY A 39 9.21 0.65 4.95
N LEU A 40 9.04 1.68 4.13
CA LEU A 40 9.59 3.02 4.35
C LEU A 40 8.80 3.80 5.42
N GLY A 41 7.59 3.36 5.77
CA GLY A 41 6.78 3.97 6.83
C GLY A 41 6.27 5.37 6.51
N LEU A 42 6.25 5.75 5.24
CA LEU A 42 5.68 7.02 4.80
C LEU A 42 4.14 6.96 4.87
N VAL A 43 3.56 5.82 4.47
CA VAL A 43 2.14 5.53 4.64
C VAL A 43 2.00 4.46 5.72
N SER A 44 1.51 4.83 6.90
CA SER A 44 1.37 3.91 8.04
C SER A 44 -0.07 3.40 8.19
N GLY A 45 -0.24 2.25 8.85
CA GLY A 45 -1.56 1.71 9.18
C GLY A 45 -2.30 1.07 8.00
N ILE A 46 -1.63 0.89 6.86
CA ILE A 46 -2.11 0.12 5.73
C ILE A 46 -0.95 -0.55 5.02
N ALA A 47 -1.20 -1.76 4.52
CA ALA A 47 -0.34 -2.47 3.59
C ALA A 47 -0.98 -2.49 2.20
N MET A 48 -0.17 -2.48 1.14
CA MET A 48 -0.68 -2.47 -0.23
C MET A 48 -0.19 -3.69 -1.03
N ILE A 49 -1.14 -4.37 -1.67
CA ILE A 49 -0.88 -5.38 -2.69
C ILE A 49 -0.95 -4.69 -4.05
N ALA A 50 0.21 -4.43 -4.65
CA ALA A 50 0.31 -3.91 -6.01
C ALA A 50 0.01 -5.00 -7.04
N GLU A 51 -0.60 -4.60 -8.17
CA GLU A 51 -0.91 -5.48 -9.30
C GLU A 51 -1.67 -6.73 -8.83
N SER A 52 -2.69 -6.52 -7.99
CA SER A 52 -3.36 -7.59 -7.24
C SER A 52 -3.98 -8.66 -8.14
N GLU A 53 -4.33 -8.34 -9.38
CA GLU A 53 -4.83 -9.30 -10.37
C GLU A 53 -3.80 -10.38 -10.75
N THR A 54 -2.51 -10.15 -10.48
CA THR A 54 -1.43 -11.13 -10.72
C THR A 54 -1.28 -12.14 -9.58
N TRP A 55 -1.98 -11.93 -8.46
CA TRP A 55 -1.88 -12.77 -7.28
C TRP A 55 -2.82 -13.97 -7.36
N SER A 56 -2.34 -15.13 -6.94
CA SER A 56 -3.22 -16.29 -6.75
C SER A 56 -4.13 -16.08 -5.54
N ALA A 57 -5.33 -16.67 -5.60
CA ALA A 57 -6.30 -16.62 -4.50
C ALA A 57 -5.71 -17.15 -3.17
N ASP A 58 -4.94 -18.23 -3.22
CA ASP A 58 -4.29 -18.79 -2.03
C ASP A 58 -3.27 -17.84 -1.41
N ARG A 59 -2.50 -17.14 -2.24
CA ARG A 59 -1.50 -16.18 -1.77
C ARG A 59 -2.19 -15.00 -1.10
N LEU A 60 -3.20 -14.43 -1.75
CA LEU A 60 -4.01 -13.35 -1.19
C LEU A 60 -4.64 -13.77 0.14
N HIS A 61 -5.29 -14.93 0.18
CA HIS A 61 -5.92 -15.46 1.39
C HIS A 61 -4.92 -15.59 2.54
N ARG A 62 -3.73 -16.15 2.31
CA ARG A 62 -2.70 -16.27 3.35
C ARG A 62 -2.19 -14.91 3.82
N THR A 63 -1.97 -13.96 2.90
CA THR A 63 -1.55 -12.59 3.27
C THR A 63 -2.60 -11.92 4.16
N LEU A 64 -3.87 -12.02 3.80
CA LEU A 64 -4.96 -11.46 4.62
C LEU A 64 -5.10 -12.15 5.98
N GLN A 65 -4.81 -13.45 6.09
CA GLN A 65 -4.78 -14.15 7.38
C GLN A 65 -3.64 -13.70 8.31
N LEU A 66 -2.55 -13.14 7.75
CA LEU A 66 -1.46 -12.56 8.53
C LEU A 66 -1.73 -11.11 8.93
N ALA A 67 -2.76 -10.47 8.35
CA ALA A 67 -3.07 -9.06 8.51
C ALA A 67 -3.42 -8.68 9.96
N ASN A 68 -2.62 -7.79 10.54
CA ASN A 68 -2.93 -7.05 11.77
C ASN A 68 -3.13 -5.55 11.51
N THR A 69 -3.11 -5.15 10.23
CA THR A 69 -3.30 -3.80 9.72
C THR A 69 -4.31 -3.85 8.56
N SER A 70 -4.77 -2.71 8.09
CA SER A 70 -5.57 -2.66 6.86
C SER A 70 -4.74 -3.13 5.66
N VAL A 71 -5.39 -3.77 4.68
CA VAL A 71 -4.76 -4.17 3.41
C VAL A 71 -5.54 -3.61 2.23
N ALA A 72 -4.86 -2.92 1.33
CA ALA A 72 -5.41 -2.48 0.05
C ALA A 72 -4.97 -3.42 -1.08
N GLU A 73 -5.92 -4.07 -1.73
CA GLU A 73 -5.69 -4.69 -3.03
C GLU A 73 -5.84 -3.64 -4.12
N VAL A 74 -4.76 -3.37 -4.85
CA VAL A 74 -4.70 -2.32 -5.87
C VAL A 74 -4.34 -2.95 -7.21
N PRO A 75 -5.33 -3.22 -8.08
CA PRO A 75 -5.04 -3.74 -9.41
C PRO A 75 -4.42 -2.68 -10.31
N THR A 76 -3.87 -3.09 -11.46
CA THR A 76 -3.37 -2.14 -12.47
C THR A 76 -4.46 -1.14 -12.86
N GLY A 77 -4.11 0.15 -12.87
CA GLY A 77 -5.04 1.25 -13.18
C GLY A 77 -5.87 1.76 -12.00
N ALA A 78 -5.72 1.16 -10.81
CA ALA A 78 -6.28 1.68 -9.56
C ALA A 78 -5.21 2.38 -8.71
N ALA A 79 -5.63 3.20 -7.75
CA ALA A 79 -4.72 3.92 -6.87
C ALA A 79 -5.33 4.26 -5.50
N LEU A 80 -4.48 4.40 -4.50
CA LEU A 80 -4.76 5.16 -3.28
C LEU A 80 -4.30 6.60 -3.50
N MET A 81 -5.13 7.57 -3.08
CA MET A 81 -4.82 8.99 -3.20
C MET A 81 -4.93 9.65 -1.83
N CYS A 82 -3.94 10.45 -1.45
CA CYS A 82 -3.98 11.31 -0.29
C CYS A 82 -3.93 12.77 -0.76
N VAL A 83 -4.96 13.54 -0.44
CA VAL A 83 -5.03 14.98 -0.76
C VAL A 83 -5.38 15.72 0.53
N ASP A 84 -4.53 16.66 0.94
CA ASP A 84 -4.69 17.42 2.19
C ASP A 84 -4.90 16.52 3.42
N GLY A 85 -4.20 15.38 3.47
CA GLY A 85 -4.31 14.37 4.52
C GLY A 85 -5.53 13.44 4.40
N ALA A 86 -6.44 13.67 3.44
CA ALA A 86 -7.61 12.83 3.25
C ALA A 86 -7.35 11.70 2.25
N TRP A 87 -7.47 10.46 2.71
CA TRP A 87 -7.32 9.27 1.88
C TRP A 87 -8.59 8.92 1.10
N SER A 88 -8.41 8.54 -0.16
CA SER A 88 -9.47 8.07 -1.06
C SER A 88 -8.95 7.01 -2.04
N THR A 89 -9.85 6.31 -2.72
CA THR A 89 -9.52 5.35 -3.77
C THR A 89 -9.85 5.89 -5.16
N HIS A 90 -9.08 5.45 -6.14
CA HIS A 90 -9.41 5.55 -7.55
C HIS A 90 -9.43 4.16 -8.18
N GLY A 91 -10.43 3.87 -9.00
CA GLY A 91 -10.57 2.58 -9.67
C GLY A 91 -11.01 1.45 -8.73
N ALA A 92 -10.70 0.21 -9.09
CA ALA A 92 -11.22 -1.00 -8.45
C ALA A 92 -10.41 -1.43 -7.20
N VAL A 93 -10.03 -0.49 -6.33
CA VAL A 93 -9.37 -0.82 -5.06
C VAL A 93 -10.32 -1.60 -4.16
N VAL A 94 -9.85 -2.70 -3.59
CA VAL A 94 -10.56 -3.42 -2.52
C VAL A 94 -9.83 -3.19 -1.20
N LEU A 95 -10.55 -2.64 -0.21
CA LEU A 95 -10.01 -2.38 1.12
C LEU A 95 -10.45 -3.46 2.10
N HIS A 96 -9.48 -4.09 2.75
CA HIS A 96 -9.66 -4.98 3.90
C HIS A 96 -9.29 -4.22 5.16
N GLY A 97 -10.27 -3.54 5.75
CA GLY A 97 -10.06 -2.68 6.92
C GLY A 97 -10.50 -1.24 6.65
N GLN A 98 -9.85 -0.29 7.32
CA GLN A 98 -10.12 1.14 7.18
C GLN A 98 -8.99 1.84 6.42
N MET A 99 -9.28 3.00 5.82
CA MET A 99 -8.23 3.88 5.30
C MET A 99 -7.31 4.36 6.42
N PRO A 100 -6.06 4.74 6.10
CA PRO A 100 -5.22 5.46 7.05
C PRO A 100 -5.89 6.76 7.50
N ASN A 101 -5.58 7.18 8.72
CA ASN A 101 -6.01 8.46 9.28
C ASN A 101 -5.20 9.63 8.74
#